data_AF-A0A2V7VB45-F1
#
_entry.id   AF-A0A2V7VB45-F1
#
_cell.length_a   1.000
_cell.length_b   1.000
_cell.length_c   1.000
_cell.angle_alpha   90.00
_cell.angle_beta   90.00
_cell.angle_gamma   90.00
#
_symmetry.space_group_name_H-M   'P 1'
#
loop_
_entity.id
_entity.type
_entity.pdbx_description
1 polymer ?
#
loop_
_entity_poly.entity_id
_entity_poly.type
_entity_poly.pdbx_seq_one_letter_code
_entity_poly.pdbx_strand_id
1 'polypeptide(L)'
;MAERSTRASTPREVLALAKEAGVQIVDFRFCDLPGLMQHFSVPMAELTEQGFEDGYGFDGSSIRGYQEIQESDMLLVPDAGAAYIDPFLKVSTLVLHCFVRDPVTGEMYSRDPRGIAKKAELHLKQTGIADLSYWGPECEFYIFDSVRFDQNQHEGYYAIDAIEGAWNTGAEEGGHNLGYKPRYKEGYFPVPPMDHYQDLRTDMVLNLQKVGVYVEVQHHEVGTAGQAEIDIRFDTLLKTADNVMKYKYVIKNTAQQNGKTVTFMPKPIFQDNGSGMHTHQSLWRDDENLFFDEMGYAQISDMARYYIGGLLAHAPALLAFGAPTTNSYRRLVPGYEAPINLVYSQRNRSACARIPVYFKTPAAKRVEFRSPDPSCNPYLAFSAMLLAGLDGVKNKIEPPDPIDKDLYDLPPEEASNVKQVPGSLEEVLNALEADHSFLLEGGVFTPDVIETWLEYKRTRELDQVRLRPHPWEFALYYDI
;
A
#
# COMPACT_ATOMS: atom_id res chain seq x y z
N MET A 1 11.18 -15.65 -20.32
CA MET A 1 12.00 -16.60 -19.54
C MET A 1 13.01 -15.79 -18.76
N ALA A 2 12.66 -15.41 -17.53
CA ALA A 2 13.57 -14.72 -16.61
C ALA A 2 14.14 -15.78 -15.65
N GLU A 3 15.43 -15.65 -15.32
CA GLU A 3 16.10 -16.48 -14.32
C GLU A 3 15.22 -16.61 -13.09
N ARG A 4 14.80 -17.84 -12.77
CA ARG A 4 14.21 -18.16 -11.48
C ARG A 4 15.25 -17.79 -10.44
N SER A 5 15.06 -16.63 -9.81
CA SER A 5 15.80 -16.18 -8.65
C SER A 5 16.02 -17.37 -7.71
N THR A 6 17.26 -17.55 -7.27
CA THR A 6 17.75 -18.48 -6.25
C THR A 6 17.10 -18.21 -4.89
N ARG A 7 15.77 -18.18 -4.85
CA ARG A 7 14.98 -18.04 -3.62
C ARG A 7 14.79 -19.42 -3.05
N ALA A 8 15.22 -19.59 -1.81
CA ALA A 8 14.78 -20.71 -1.01
C ALA A 8 13.25 -20.75 -1.01
N SER A 9 12.71 -21.91 -1.36
CA SER A 9 11.29 -22.20 -1.48
C SER A 9 10.84 -23.30 -0.52
N THR A 10 11.81 -23.98 0.11
CA THR A 10 11.59 -25.04 1.09
C THR A 10 12.30 -24.73 2.41
N PRO A 11 11.83 -25.26 3.55
CA PRO A 11 12.50 -25.11 4.85
C PRO A 11 14.00 -25.46 4.80
N ARG A 12 14.33 -26.56 4.11
CA ARG A 12 15.71 -27.02 3.95
C ARG A 12 16.58 -26.04 3.15
N GLU A 13 16.04 -25.45 2.09
CA GLU A 13 16.75 -24.41 1.33
C GLU A 13 16.96 -23.15 2.17
N VAL A 14 16.00 -22.77 3.02
CA VAL A 14 16.15 -21.63 3.93
C VAL A 14 17.26 -21.86 4.94
N LEU A 15 17.32 -23.05 5.56
CA LEU A 15 18.39 -23.40 6.49
C LEU A 15 19.77 -23.42 5.80
N ALA A 16 19.83 -23.91 4.56
CA ALA A 16 21.05 -23.88 3.76
C ALA A 16 21.51 -22.44 3.46
N LEU A 17 20.57 -21.58 3.04
CA LEU A 17 20.82 -20.14 2.82
C LEU A 17 21.32 -19.46 4.09
N ALA A 18 20.68 -19.72 5.24
CA ALA A 18 21.05 -19.14 6.52
C ALA A 18 22.48 -19.55 6.93
N LYS A 19 22.84 -20.82 6.72
CA LYS A 19 24.18 -21.33 6.98
C LYS A 19 25.23 -20.69 6.07
N GLU A 20 24.95 -20.57 4.77
CA GLU A 20 25.85 -19.94 3.79
C GLU A 20 26.08 -18.45 4.10
N ALA A 21 25.01 -17.73 4.47
CA ALA A 21 25.07 -16.32 4.83
C ALA A 21 25.61 -16.06 6.26
N GLY A 22 26.04 -17.10 6.99
CA GLY A 22 26.57 -16.98 8.35
C GLY A 22 25.58 -16.34 9.33
N VAL A 23 24.29 -16.64 9.18
CA VAL A 23 23.21 -16.09 9.99
C VAL A 23 23.37 -16.49 11.45
N GLN A 24 23.21 -15.52 12.34
CA GLN A 24 23.27 -15.73 13.79
C GLN A 24 21.89 -15.57 14.44
N ILE A 25 21.02 -14.77 13.85
CA ILE A 25 19.69 -14.43 14.36
C ILE A 25 18.64 -14.69 13.28
N VAL A 26 17.48 -15.18 13.68
CA VAL A 26 16.29 -15.30 12.82
C VAL A 26 15.24 -14.34 13.34
N ASP A 27 14.66 -13.54 12.46
CA ASP A 27 13.66 -12.52 12.76
C ASP A 27 12.34 -12.91 12.10
N PHE A 28 11.39 -13.35 12.91
CA PHE A 28 10.05 -13.72 12.45
C PHE A 28 9.20 -12.46 12.37
N ARG A 29 8.68 -12.16 11.18
CA ARG A 29 7.87 -10.97 10.93
C ARG A 29 6.46 -11.33 10.51
N PHE A 30 5.48 -10.58 10.99
CA PHE A 30 4.07 -10.74 10.64
C PHE A 30 3.40 -9.36 10.60
N CYS A 31 2.23 -9.26 9.99
CA CYS A 31 1.56 -7.98 9.81
C CYS A 31 0.38 -7.87 10.78
N ASP A 32 0.28 -6.80 11.56
CA ASP A 32 -0.95 -6.54 12.31
C ASP A 32 -2.09 -6.07 11.39
N LEU A 33 -3.32 -6.02 11.92
CA LEU A 33 -4.50 -5.72 11.11
C LEU A 33 -4.39 -4.33 10.42
N PRO A 34 -3.98 -3.23 11.09
CA PRO A 34 -3.80 -1.93 10.44
C PRO A 34 -2.70 -1.86 9.36
N GLY A 35 -1.72 -2.78 9.36
CA GLY A 35 -0.70 -2.85 8.32
C GLY A 35 0.73 -2.51 8.75
N LEU A 36 1.07 -2.68 10.02
CA LEU A 36 2.45 -2.56 10.52
C LEU A 36 3.09 -3.95 10.65
N MET A 37 4.30 -4.11 10.11
CA MET A 37 5.09 -5.32 10.40
C MET A 37 5.52 -5.32 11.87
N GLN A 38 5.15 -6.39 12.55
CA GLN A 38 5.58 -6.77 13.88
C GLN A 38 6.67 -7.83 13.77
N HIS A 39 7.52 -7.94 14.77
CA HIS A 39 8.60 -8.93 14.75
C HIS A 39 9.07 -9.37 16.13
N PHE A 40 9.68 -10.54 16.20
CA PHE A 40 10.57 -10.93 17.27
C PHE A 40 11.71 -11.78 16.71
N SER A 41 12.85 -11.80 17.43
CA SER A 41 14.04 -12.48 16.96
C SER A 41 14.48 -13.58 17.92
N VAL A 42 14.99 -14.68 17.35
CA VAL A 42 15.54 -15.84 18.07
C VAL A 42 16.95 -16.15 17.59
N PRO A 43 17.80 -16.82 18.39
CA PRO A 43 19.05 -17.37 17.90
C PRO A 43 18.82 -18.36 16.75
N MET A 44 19.73 -18.40 15.76
CA MET A 44 19.64 -19.30 14.61
C MET A 44 19.43 -20.78 14.99
N ALA A 45 19.91 -21.21 16.16
CA ALA A 45 19.74 -22.58 16.66
C ALA A 45 18.27 -22.99 16.90
N GLU A 46 17.38 -22.01 17.10
CA GLU A 46 15.94 -22.27 17.28
C GLU A 46 15.22 -22.56 15.96
N LEU A 47 15.77 -22.13 14.82
CA LEU A 47 15.16 -22.37 13.51
C LEU A 47 15.45 -23.81 13.06
N THR A 48 14.41 -24.65 13.05
CA THR A 48 14.47 -26.05 12.61
C THR A 48 13.54 -26.29 11.42
N GLU A 49 13.71 -27.40 10.68
CA GLU A 49 12.76 -27.79 9.62
C GLU A 49 11.36 -28.00 10.20
N GLN A 50 11.25 -28.65 11.36
CA GLN A 50 9.97 -28.89 12.03
C GLN A 50 9.28 -27.58 12.47
N GLY A 51 10.04 -26.53 12.79
CA GLY A 51 9.47 -25.23 13.15
C GLY A 51 8.68 -24.55 12.02
N PHE A 52 8.86 -24.96 10.76
CA PHE A 52 8.01 -24.51 9.65
C PHE A 52 6.61 -25.17 9.65
N GLU A 53 6.43 -26.24 10.42
CA GLU A 53 5.15 -26.95 10.59
C GLU A 53 4.52 -26.63 11.96
N ASP A 54 5.33 -26.67 13.03
CA ASP A 54 4.89 -26.47 14.42
C ASP A 54 4.62 -24.99 14.72
N GLY A 55 5.39 -24.09 14.12
CA GLY A 55 5.34 -22.65 14.38
C GLY A 55 6.00 -22.23 15.70
N TYR A 56 6.02 -20.92 15.94
CA TYR A 56 6.66 -20.28 17.09
C TYR A 56 5.64 -19.44 17.85
N GLY A 57 5.55 -19.62 19.16
CA GLY A 57 4.55 -18.96 20.01
C GLY A 57 4.80 -17.45 20.19
N PHE A 58 3.73 -16.67 20.27
CA PHE A 58 3.75 -15.26 20.65
C PHE A 58 2.43 -14.82 21.32
N ASP A 59 2.45 -13.67 22.00
CA ASP A 59 1.27 -13.04 22.60
C ASP A 59 0.54 -12.16 21.56
N GLY A 60 -0.61 -12.65 21.10
CA GLY A 60 -1.51 -11.97 20.18
C GLY A 60 -2.34 -10.84 20.81
N SER A 61 -2.46 -10.76 22.14
CA SER A 61 -3.27 -9.72 22.81
C SER A 61 -2.64 -8.33 22.75
N SER A 62 -1.33 -8.28 22.56
CA SER A 62 -0.56 -7.06 22.36
C SER A 62 -0.59 -6.57 20.90
N ILE A 63 -1.25 -7.30 19.98
CA ILE A 63 -1.28 -7.00 18.55
C ILE A 63 -2.61 -6.36 18.17
N ARG A 64 -2.53 -5.25 17.43
CA ARG A 64 -3.71 -4.45 17.07
C ARG A 64 -4.65 -5.26 16.15
N GLY A 65 -5.89 -5.42 16.60
CA GLY A 65 -6.94 -6.14 15.88
C GLY A 65 -6.84 -7.67 15.99
N TYR A 66 -6.04 -8.21 16.91
CA TYR A 66 -5.86 -9.65 17.09
C TYR A 66 -6.73 -10.18 18.25
N GLN A 67 -6.14 -10.83 19.25
CA GLN A 67 -6.87 -11.53 20.31
C GLN A 67 -7.09 -10.64 21.53
N GLU A 68 -8.05 -11.01 22.36
CA GLU A 68 -8.15 -10.46 23.71
C GLU A 68 -7.22 -11.19 24.69
N ILE A 69 -7.05 -10.64 25.89
CA ILE A 69 -6.05 -11.13 26.86
C ILE A 69 -6.28 -12.59 27.27
N GLN A 70 -7.54 -13.04 27.29
CA GLN A 70 -7.94 -14.40 27.67
C GLN A 70 -7.72 -15.46 26.58
N GLU A 71 -7.42 -15.05 25.34
CA GLU A 71 -7.15 -15.92 24.19
C GLU A 71 -5.82 -15.52 23.51
N SER A 72 -4.84 -15.10 24.33
CA SER A 72 -3.62 -14.41 23.88
C SER A 72 -2.65 -15.28 23.09
N ASP A 73 -2.50 -16.57 23.41
CA ASP A 73 -1.49 -17.42 22.78
C ASP A 73 -1.78 -17.66 21.28
N MET A 74 -0.82 -17.35 20.42
CA MET A 74 -0.90 -17.52 18.97
C MET A 74 0.40 -18.12 18.41
N LEU A 75 0.35 -18.73 17.22
CA LEU A 75 1.53 -19.29 16.55
C LEU A 75 1.88 -18.51 15.28
N LEU A 76 3.17 -18.21 15.11
CA LEU A 76 3.75 -17.79 13.83
C LEU A 76 4.28 -19.00 13.07
N VAL A 77 3.76 -19.24 11.87
CA VAL A 77 4.21 -20.31 10.96
C VAL A 77 5.04 -19.67 9.85
N PRO A 78 6.37 -19.88 9.79
CA PRO A 78 7.22 -19.25 8.80
C PRO A 78 6.91 -19.66 7.36
N ASP A 79 6.92 -18.70 6.45
CA ASP A 79 6.80 -18.91 5.01
C ASP A 79 8.18 -18.95 4.36
N ALA A 80 8.62 -20.15 3.97
CA ALA A 80 9.93 -20.35 3.34
C ALA A 80 10.13 -19.50 2.07
N GLY A 81 9.06 -19.27 1.29
CA GLY A 81 9.11 -18.48 0.07
C GLY A 81 9.26 -16.97 0.29
N ALA A 82 9.18 -16.52 1.54
CA ALA A 82 9.29 -15.12 1.94
C ALA A 82 10.60 -14.78 2.67
N ALA A 83 11.56 -15.70 2.74
CA ALA A 83 12.85 -15.50 3.39
C ALA A 83 13.75 -14.45 2.68
N TYR A 84 14.51 -13.67 3.46
CA TYR A 84 15.58 -12.78 2.96
C TYR A 84 16.57 -12.41 4.08
N ILE A 85 17.78 -11.96 3.73
CA ILE A 85 18.76 -11.44 4.70
C ILE A 85 18.50 -9.95 4.91
N ASP A 86 18.47 -9.51 6.17
CA ASP A 86 18.31 -8.10 6.51
C ASP A 86 19.57 -7.28 6.11
N PRO A 87 19.44 -6.20 5.32
CA PRO A 87 20.60 -5.44 4.85
C PRO A 87 21.07 -4.35 5.84
N PHE A 88 20.38 -4.14 6.96
CA PHE A 88 20.64 -3.01 7.87
C PHE A 88 21.19 -3.44 9.23
N LEU A 89 20.81 -4.63 9.70
CA LEU A 89 21.24 -5.12 11.01
C LEU A 89 22.74 -5.44 11.04
N LYS A 90 23.40 -5.02 12.12
CA LYS A 90 24.85 -5.24 12.32
C LYS A 90 25.21 -6.73 12.39
N VAL A 91 24.33 -7.54 12.98
CA VAL A 91 24.47 -9.00 13.06
C VAL A 91 23.72 -9.59 11.88
N SER A 92 24.31 -10.59 11.20
CA SER A 92 23.66 -11.28 10.08
C SER A 92 22.36 -11.93 10.56
N THR A 93 21.25 -11.44 10.02
CA THR A 93 19.90 -11.81 10.44
C THR A 93 19.08 -12.27 9.24
N LEU A 94 18.52 -13.47 9.34
CA LEU A 94 17.53 -13.98 8.40
C LEU A 94 16.15 -13.48 8.80
N VAL A 95 15.43 -12.85 7.87
CA VAL A 95 14.03 -12.48 8.05
C VAL A 95 13.14 -13.54 7.42
N LEU A 96 12.09 -13.94 8.15
CA LEU A 96 11.03 -14.81 7.67
C LEU A 96 9.68 -14.14 7.89
N HIS A 97 8.92 -13.89 6.82
CA HIS A 97 7.51 -13.53 7.01
C HIS A 97 6.73 -14.78 7.42
N CYS A 98 5.80 -14.61 8.34
CA CYS A 98 5.03 -15.68 8.94
C CYS A 98 3.54 -15.53 8.64
N PHE A 99 2.85 -16.65 8.62
CA PHE A 99 1.41 -16.72 8.79
C PHE A 99 1.06 -16.86 10.27
N VAL A 100 -0.17 -16.53 10.64
CA VAL A 100 -0.66 -16.69 12.01
C VAL A 100 -1.64 -17.85 12.08
N ARG A 101 -1.48 -18.71 13.10
CA ARG A 101 -2.30 -19.89 13.33
C ARG A 101 -2.78 -19.94 14.77
N ASP A 102 -4.00 -20.42 14.96
CA ASP A 102 -4.54 -20.73 16.28
C ASP A 102 -3.84 -21.98 16.86
N PRO A 103 -3.31 -21.94 18.10
CA PRO A 103 -2.58 -23.05 18.67
C PRO A 103 -3.45 -24.24 19.08
N VAL A 104 -4.76 -24.04 19.26
CA VAL A 104 -5.71 -25.06 19.73
C VAL A 104 -6.35 -25.77 18.55
N THR A 105 -6.88 -25.02 17.59
CA THR A 105 -7.56 -25.59 16.41
C THR A 105 -6.57 -25.98 15.32
N GLY A 106 -5.40 -25.35 15.28
CA GLY A 106 -4.44 -25.48 14.18
C GLY A 106 -4.92 -24.79 12.89
N GLU A 107 -6.01 -24.02 12.93
CA GLU A 107 -6.52 -23.30 11.78
C GLU A 107 -5.81 -21.95 11.58
N MET A 108 -5.75 -21.52 10.33
CA MET A 108 -5.23 -20.20 9.98
C MET A 108 -6.09 -19.11 10.61
N TYR A 109 -5.44 -18.13 11.23
CA TYR A 109 -6.14 -17.06 11.91
C TYR A 109 -6.90 -16.16 10.93
N SER A 110 -8.18 -15.90 11.21
CA SER A 110 -9.07 -15.13 10.31
C SER A 110 -8.56 -13.72 10.05
N ARG A 111 -7.97 -13.07 11.07
CA ARG A 111 -7.52 -11.68 11.06
C ARG A 111 -6.05 -11.51 10.68
N ASP A 112 -5.36 -12.58 10.25
CA ASP A 112 -4.02 -12.48 9.63
C ASP A 112 -4.14 -11.87 8.22
N PRO A 113 -3.61 -10.65 7.98
CA PRO A 113 -3.67 -10.05 6.65
C PRO A 113 -2.99 -10.91 5.58
N ARG A 114 -1.86 -11.56 5.90
CA ARG A 114 -1.16 -12.45 4.93
C ARG A 114 -2.01 -13.68 4.63
N GLY A 115 -2.69 -14.22 5.63
CA GLY A 115 -3.67 -15.29 5.48
C GLY A 115 -4.84 -14.91 4.56
N ILE A 116 -5.39 -13.71 4.71
CA ILE A 116 -6.46 -13.17 3.83
C ILE A 116 -5.96 -13.05 2.37
N ALA A 117 -4.75 -12.51 2.16
CA ALA A 117 -4.13 -12.45 0.84
C ALA A 117 -3.96 -13.83 0.21
N LYS A 118 -3.53 -14.83 0.99
CA LYS A 118 -3.41 -16.21 0.53
C LYS A 118 -4.77 -16.82 0.16
N LYS A 119 -5.80 -16.60 0.99
CA LYS A 119 -7.17 -17.04 0.70
C LYS A 119 -7.71 -16.40 -0.57
N ALA A 120 -7.42 -15.12 -0.82
CA ALA A 120 -7.85 -14.43 -2.03
C ALA A 120 -7.25 -15.06 -3.32
N GLU A 121 -5.96 -15.39 -3.32
CA GLU A 121 -5.33 -16.11 -4.44
C GLU A 121 -5.93 -17.50 -4.67
N LEU A 122 -6.24 -18.22 -3.59
CA LEU A 122 -6.87 -19.54 -3.67
C LEU A 122 -8.31 -19.44 -4.18
N HIS A 123 -9.06 -18.46 -3.70
CA HIS A 123 -10.44 -18.22 -4.13
C HIS A 123 -10.51 -17.91 -5.63
N LEU A 124 -9.62 -17.05 -6.14
CA LEU A 124 -9.51 -16.75 -7.57
C LEU A 124 -9.44 -18.04 -8.41
N LYS A 125 -8.55 -18.97 -8.03
CA LYS A 125 -8.43 -20.26 -8.71
C LYS A 125 -9.69 -21.11 -8.61
N GLN A 126 -10.32 -21.14 -7.42
CA GLN A 126 -11.55 -21.89 -7.19
C GLN A 126 -12.74 -21.36 -8.01
N THR A 127 -12.79 -20.06 -8.30
CA THR A 127 -13.83 -19.50 -9.18
C THR A 127 -13.72 -20.01 -10.62
N GLY A 128 -12.55 -20.49 -11.04
CA GLY A 128 -12.27 -20.84 -12.43
C GLY A 128 -12.25 -19.64 -13.38
N ILE A 129 -12.18 -18.40 -12.89
CA ILE A 129 -12.08 -17.16 -13.69
C ILE A 129 -10.65 -16.91 -14.16
N ALA A 130 -9.65 -17.17 -13.31
CA ALA A 130 -8.24 -17.01 -13.64
C ALA A 130 -7.39 -17.88 -12.69
N ASP A 131 -6.15 -18.18 -13.08
CA ASP A 131 -5.21 -18.92 -12.23
C ASP A 131 -4.27 -18.00 -11.46
N LEU A 132 -4.02 -16.80 -12.01
CA LEU A 132 -3.12 -15.81 -11.46
C LEU A 132 -3.74 -14.41 -11.55
N SER A 133 -3.39 -13.58 -10.58
CA SER A 133 -3.57 -12.12 -10.65
C SER A 133 -2.22 -11.46 -10.39
N TYR A 134 -1.86 -10.47 -11.22
CA TYR A 134 -0.63 -9.70 -11.07
C TYR A 134 -0.93 -8.29 -10.58
N TRP A 135 -0.06 -7.81 -9.69
CA TRP A 135 -0.23 -6.58 -8.92
C TRP A 135 1.05 -5.76 -9.00
N GLY A 136 0.96 -4.50 -9.42
CA GLY A 136 2.08 -3.57 -9.48
C GLY A 136 1.71 -2.24 -8.81
N PRO A 137 2.05 -2.02 -7.53
CA PRO A 137 1.80 -0.76 -6.84
C PRO A 137 2.95 0.23 -7.04
N GLU A 138 2.60 1.50 -7.29
CA GLU A 138 3.53 2.64 -7.31
C GLU A 138 3.42 3.34 -5.94
N CYS A 139 4.35 3.08 -5.01
CA CYS A 139 4.30 3.63 -3.65
C CYS A 139 5.14 4.92 -3.54
N GLU A 140 4.47 6.07 -3.65
CA GLU A 140 5.06 7.39 -3.41
C GLU A 140 5.38 7.60 -1.92
N PHE A 141 6.40 8.42 -1.63
CA PHE A 141 6.79 8.77 -0.26
C PHE A 141 7.48 10.14 -0.19
N TYR A 142 7.68 10.65 1.02
CA TYR A 142 8.43 11.88 1.29
C TYR A 142 9.68 11.61 2.12
N ILE A 143 10.77 12.29 1.79
CA ILE A 143 12.03 12.28 2.54
C ILE A 143 12.20 13.61 3.28
N PHE A 144 11.98 13.60 4.59
CA PHE A 144 12.16 14.78 5.44
C PHE A 144 13.48 14.73 6.22
N ASP A 145 13.95 15.89 6.67
CA ASP A 145 15.06 16.03 7.60
C ASP A 145 14.59 15.96 9.06
N SER A 146 13.39 16.47 9.35
CA SER A 146 12.83 16.41 10.69
C SER A 146 11.30 16.38 10.70
N VAL A 147 10.76 15.85 11.79
CA VAL A 147 9.34 15.87 12.11
C VAL A 147 9.15 16.02 13.61
N ARG A 148 8.23 16.89 14.03
CA ARG A 148 7.80 17.10 15.42
C ARG A 148 6.29 17.29 15.44
N PHE A 149 5.62 16.72 16.44
CA PHE A 149 4.18 16.90 16.63
C PHE A 149 3.81 16.66 18.09
N ASP A 150 2.80 17.37 18.57
CA ASP A 150 2.10 17.05 19.81
C ASP A 150 0.66 17.58 19.72
N GLN A 151 -0.25 16.96 20.47
CA GLN A 151 -1.60 17.48 20.66
C GLN A 151 -2.11 17.08 22.05
N ASN A 152 -2.21 18.09 22.91
CA ASN A 152 -2.58 17.96 24.31
C ASN A 152 -3.68 18.98 24.65
N GLN A 153 -3.93 19.21 25.95
CA GLN A 153 -5.04 20.06 26.39
C GLN A 153 -4.87 21.55 26.06
N HIS A 154 -3.66 22.02 25.76
CA HIS A 154 -3.35 23.45 25.59
C HIS A 154 -2.56 23.79 24.32
N GLU A 155 -2.08 22.80 23.57
CA GLU A 155 -1.44 22.99 22.27
C GLU A 155 -1.77 21.84 21.30
N GLY A 156 -1.69 22.14 20.01
CA GLY A 156 -1.76 21.17 18.93
C GLY A 156 -0.93 21.66 17.76
N TYR A 157 0.09 20.90 17.36
CA TYR A 157 0.96 21.28 16.26
C TYR A 157 1.55 20.06 15.54
N TYR A 158 1.97 20.31 14.30
CA TYR A 158 2.96 19.49 13.62
C TYR A 158 3.95 20.43 12.92
N ALA A 159 5.19 19.99 12.79
CA ALA A 159 6.26 20.69 12.10
C ALA A 159 7.10 19.65 11.38
N ILE A 160 7.13 19.75 10.05
CA ILE A 160 7.99 18.97 9.17
C ILE A 160 9.02 19.91 8.54
N ASP A 161 10.20 19.39 8.23
CA ASP A 161 11.20 20.18 7.54
C ASP A 161 12.05 19.33 6.58
N ALA A 162 12.49 19.96 5.50
CA ALA A 162 13.44 19.41 4.55
C ALA A 162 14.27 20.54 3.94
N ILE A 163 15.54 20.26 3.66
CA ILE A 163 16.46 21.17 2.99
C ILE A 163 15.97 21.56 1.60
N GLU A 164 15.25 20.68 0.90
CA GLU A 164 14.59 20.99 -0.38
C GLU A 164 13.28 21.78 -0.25
N GLY A 165 12.74 21.92 0.96
CA GLY A 165 11.42 22.53 1.15
C GLY A 165 11.36 23.96 0.63
N ALA A 166 10.36 24.27 -0.21
CA ALA A 166 10.15 25.60 -0.76
C ALA A 166 10.05 26.71 0.31
N TRP A 167 9.58 26.36 1.51
CA TRP A 167 9.51 27.25 2.67
C TRP A 167 10.89 27.70 3.20
N ASN A 168 11.98 27.00 2.84
CA ASN A 168 13.35 27.33 3.25
C ASN A 168 14.12 28.19 2.23
N THR A 169 13.46 28.70 1.18
CA THR A 169 14.13 29.54 0.15
C THR A 169 14.79 30.80 0.71
N GLY A 170 14.27 31.33 1.83
CA GLY A 170 14.85 32.46 2.56
C GLY A 170 15.59 32.09 3.85
N ALA A 171 15.79 30.80 4.14
CA ALA A 171 16.39 30.34 5.39
C ALA A 171 17.91 30.61 5.44
N GLU A 172 18.44 30.91 6.62
CA GLU A 172 19.88 31.01 6.88
C GLU A 172 20.41 29.64 7.33
N GLU A 173 20.96 28.86 6.39
CA GLU A 173 21.41 27.48 6.62
C GLU A 173 22.90 27.45 7.02
N GLY A 174 23.21 27.69 8.30
CA GLY A 174 24.61 27.72 8.76
C GLY A 174 25.43 28.85 8.10
N GLY A 175 24.79 29.98 7.81
CA GLY A 175 25.40 31.18 7.24
C GLY A 175 25.46 31.22 5.71
N HIS A 176 24.89 30.24 4.99
CA HIS A 176 24.79 30.27 3.53
C HIS A 176 23.60 29.42 3.04
N ASN A 177 22.85 29.87 2.04
CA ASN A 177 21.77 29.11 1.39
C ASN A 177 22.13 28.94 -0.08
N LEU A 178 22.28 27.69 -0.53
CA LEU A 178 22.72 27.40 -1.90
C LEU A 178 21.58 27.49 -2.93
N GLY A 179 20.35 27.77 -2.50
CA GLY A 179 19.18 27.78 -3.36
C GLY A 179 18.73 26.37 -3.71
N TYR A 180 18.37 26.15 -4.98
CA TYR A 180 17.97 24.84 -5.54
C TYR A 180 16.89 24.10 -4.74
N LYS A 181 15.83 24.82 -4.36
CA LYS A 181 14.67 24.26 -3.65
C LYS A 181 13.52 24.14 -4.65
N PRO A 182 13.05 22.93 -4.99
CA PRO A 182 11.91 22.75 -5.91
C PRO A 182 10.70 23.55 -5.42
N ARG A 183 10.04 24.27 -6.34
CA ARG A 183 8.80 24.96 -6.00
C ARG A 183 7.69 23.94 -5.74
N TYR A 184 6.63 24.37 -5.06
CA TYR A 184 5.42 23.56 -4.91
C TYR A 184 4.96 23.05 -6.27
N LYS A 185 4.68 21.75 -6.37
CA LYS A 185 4.26 21.05 -7.60
C LYS A 185 5.26 21.08 -8.77
N GLU A 186 6.53 21.41 -8.54
CA GLU A 186 7.57 21.48 -9.59
C GLU A 186 8.76 20.53 -9.32
N GLY A 187 8.57 19.50 -8.50
CA GLY A 187 9.60 18.49 -8.18
C GLY A 187 9.84 17.44 -9.27
N TYR A 188 8.94 17.32 -10.25
CA TYR A 188 9.02 16.31 -11.31
C TYR A 188 9.67 16.87 -12.59
N PHE A 189 10.89 16.55 -12.97
CA PHE A 189 11.93 15.76 -12.30
C PHE A 189 13.32 16.33 -12.62
N PRO A 190 13.60 17.60 -12.23
CA PRO A 190 14.80 18.31 -12.62
C PRO A 190 16.06 17.60 -12.12
N VAL A 191 17.15 17.69 -12.89
CA VAL A 191 18.43 17.07 -12.52
C VAL A 191 19.09 17.80 -11.33
N PRO A 192 20.05 17.15 -10.63
CA PRO A 192 20.91 17.84 -9.67
C PRO A 192 21.56 19.10 -10.28
N PRO A 193 21.72 20.19 -9.49
CA PRO A 193 21.56 20.22 -8.05
C PRO A 193 20.15 20.55 -7.55
N MET A 194 19.11 20.61 -8.39
CA MET A 194 17.73 20.81 -7.91
C MET A 194 17.20 19.59 -7.14
N ASP A 195 17.59 18.40 -7.57
CA ASP A 195 17.33 17.13 -6.87
C ASP A 195 18.52 16.79 -5.96
N HIS A 196 18.29 16.87 -4.65
CA HIS A 196 19.25 16.57 -3.59
C HIS A 196 19.26 15.08 -3.19
N TYR A 197 18.30 14.27 -3.65
CA TYR A 197 18.08 12.91 -3.15
C TYR A 197 18.39 11.80 -4.17
N GLN A 198 18.97 12.13 -5.33
CA GLN A 198 19.37 11.17 -6.37
C GLN A 198 20.22 9.99 -5.83
N ASP A 199 21.25 10.28 -5.03
CA ASP A 199 22.13 9.24 -4.46
C ASP A 199 21.40 8.42 -3.39
N LEU A 200 20.61 9.07 -2.52
CA LEU A 200 19.82 8.40 -1.49
C LEU A 200 18.80 7.43 -2.11
N ARG A 201 18.11 7.85 -3.18
CA ARG A 201 17.20 6.96 -3.92
C ARG A 201 17.97 5.81 -4.59
N THR A 202 19.20 6.04 -5.04
CA THR A 202 20.05 4.97 -5.59
C THR A 202 20.41 3.93 -4.53
N ASP A 203 20.76 4.35 -3.32
CA ASP A 203 21.01 3.43 -2.19
C ASP A 203 19.75 2.63 -1.82
N MET A 204 18.58 3.27 -1.85
CA MET A 204 17.29 2.61 -1.64
C MET A 204 17.06 1.51 -2.69
N VAL A 205 17.28 1.80 -3.98
CA VAL A 205 17.17 0.81 -5.07
C VAL A 205 18.10 -0.38 -4.84
N LEU A 206 19.37 -0.13 -4.54
CA LEU A 206 20.35 -1.20 -4.32
C LEU A 206 19.99 -2.06 -3.11
N ASN A 207 19.44 -1.47 -2.04
CA ASN A 207 18.99 -2.21 -0.86
C ASN A 207 17.69 -3.00 -1.13
N LEU A 208 16.77 -2.48 -1.95
CA LEU A 208 15.57 -3.21 -2.39
C LEU A 208 15.95 -4.47 -3.16
N GLN A 209 16.93 -4.35 -4.07
CA GLN A 209 17.44 -5.49 -4.84
C GLN A 209 18.06 -6.57 -3.94
N LYS A 210 18.79 -6.20 -2.88
CA LYS A 210 19.36 -7.15 -1.90
C LYS A 210 18.30 -8.00 -1.19
N VAL A 211 17.10 -7.46 -0.96
CA VAL A 211 15.99 -8.19 -0.31
C VAL A 211 15.05 -8.87 -1.31
N GLY A 212 15.44 -8.90 -2.58
CA GLY A 212 14.73 -9.56 -3.67
C GLY A 212 13.58 -8.74 -4.26
N VAL A 213 13.51 -7.43 -4.05
CA VAL A 213 12.53 -6.58 -4.73
C VAL A 213 13.14 -6.11 -6.05
N TYR A 214 12.53 -6.51 -7.17
CA TYR A 214 12.99 -6.07 -8.49
C TYR A 214 12.48 -4.64 -8.74
N VAL A 215 13.40 -3.71 -8.96
CA VAL A 215 13.11 -2.29 -9.20
C VAL A 215 13.15 -1.98 -10.69
N GLU A 216 12.20 -1.19 -11.17
CA GLU A 216 12.09 -0.75 -12.57
C GLU A 216 12.64 0.67 -12.78
N VAL A 217 12.29 1.62 -11.91
CA VAL A 217 12.75 3.02 -12.00
C VAL A 217 12.77 3.69 -10.63
N GLN A 218 13.51 4.80 -10.51
CA GLN A 218 13.44 5.74 -9.39
C GLN A 218 13.42 7.17 -9.93
N HIS A 219 12.64 8.06 -9.31
CA HIS A 219 12.64 9.48 -9.60
C HIS A 219 12.17 10.33 -8.42
N HIS A 220 12.46 11.62 -8.51
CA HIS A 220 11.79 12.63 -7.70
C HIS A 220 10.35 12.81 -8.21
N GLU A 221 9.43 12.98 -7.28
CA GLU A 221 8.00 13.16 -7.56
C GLU A 221 7.59 14.63 -7.59
N VAL A 222 6.30 14.92 -7.81
CA VAL A 222 5.81 16.28 -8.07
C VAL A 222 6.01 17.27 -6.92
N GLY A 223 5.85 16.84 -5.67
CA GLY A 223 5.88 17.71 -4.50
C GLY A 223 7.28 18.21 -4.13
N THR A 224 7.36 19.39 -3.51
CA THR A 224 8.61 19.90 -2.91
C THR A 224 9.09 19.00 -1.76
N ALA A 225 10.23 19.31 -1.14
CA ALA A 225 10.68 18.64 0.09
C ALA A 225 10.87 17.12 -0.05
N GLY A 226 11.45 16.66 -1.16
CA GLY A 226 11.89 15.28 -1.32
C GLY A 226 10.78 14.25 -1.54
N GLN A 227 9.70 14.60 -2.24
CA GLN A 227 8.76 13.57 -2.71
C GLN A 227 9.49 12.63 -3.68
N ALA A 228 9.29 11.33 -3.55
CA ALA A 228 9.95 10.32 -4.36
C ALA A 228 9.05 9.13 -4.67
N GLU A 229 9.38 8.43 -5.75
CA GLU A 229 8.78 7.15 -6.15
C GLU A 229 9.88 6.22 -6.66
N ILE A 230 9.72 4.93 -6.33
CA ILE A 230 10.55 3.84 -6.83
C ILE A 230 9.61 2.71 -7.26
N ASP A 231 9.54 2.47 -8.56
CA ASP A 231 8.66 1.45 -9.12
C ASP A 231 9.25 0.05 -8.93
N ILE A 232 8.39 -0.87 -8.51
CA ILE A 232 8.74 -2.28 -8.35
C ILE A 232 8.02 -3.12 -9.39
N ARG A 233 8.69 -4.16 -9.88
CA ARG A 233 8.08 -5.10 -10.81
C ARG A 233 6.89 -5.79 -10.14
N PHE A 234 5.80 -5.90 -10.88
CA PHE A 234 4.63 -6.64 -10.44
C PHE A 234 4.95 -8.11 -10.13
N ASP A 235 4.18 -8.69 -9.22
CA ASP A 235 4.19 -10.12 -8.88
C ASP A 235 2.77 -10.56 -8.49
N THR A 236 2.59 -11.81 -8.05
CA THR A 236 1.28 -12.28 -7.56
C THR A 236 0.83 -11.54 -6.30
N LEU A 237 -0.46 -11.57 -6.00
CA LEU A 237 -1.09 -10.77 -4.93
C LEU A 237 -0.33 -10.81 -3.60
N LEU A 238 -0.11 -12.01 -3.04
CA LEU A 238 0.56 -12.14 -1.76
C LEU A 238 2.01 -11.66 -1.84
N LYS A 239 2.69 -11.99 -2.94
CA LYS A 239 4.11 -11.69 -3.11
C LYS A 239 4.35 -10.19 -3.26
N THR A 240 3.49 -9.51 -4.00
CA THR A 240 3.50 -8.07 -4.15
C THR A 240 3.20 -7.38 -2.83
N ALA A 241 2.22 -7.86 -2.06
CA ALA A 241 1.95 -7.30 -0.72
C ALA A 241 3.16 -7.47 0.22
N ASP A 242 3.83 -8.63 0.21
CA ASP A 242 5.10 -8.84 0.92
C ASP A 242 6.18 -7.86 0.44
N ASN A 243 6.29 -7.62 -0.88
CA ASN A 243 7.24 -6.67 -1.45
C ASN A 243 6.93 -5.23 -1.02
N VAL A 244 5.66 -4.82 -0.89
CA VAL A 244 5.30 -3.49 -0.36
C VAL A 244 5.74 -3.34 1.11
N MET A 245 5.60 -4.38 1.93
CA MET A 245 6.09 -4.33 3.31
C MET A 245 7.62 -4.24 3.38
N LYS A 246 8.33 -5.01 2.55
CA LYS A 246 9.79 -4.90 2.40
C LYS A 246 10.20 -3.52 1.89
N TYR A 247 9.46 -2.98 0.93
CA TYR A 247 9.70 -1.66 0.36
C TYR A 247 9.65 -0.59 1.44
N LYS A 248 8.55 -0.49 2.18
CA LYS A 248 8.39 0.47 3.28
C LYS A 248 9.51 0.33 4.32
N TYR A 249 9.91 -0.90 4.66
CA TYR A 249 11.01 -1.17 5.59
C TYR A 249 12.36 -0.66 5.05
N VAL A 250 12.70 -1.01 3.80
CA VAL A 250 13.98 -0.65 3.17
C VAL A 250 14.11 0.85 2.98
N ILE A 251 13.06 1.52 2.46
CA ILE A 251 13.09 2.97 2.25
C ILE A 251 13.30 3.70 3.58
N LYS A 252 12.53 3.35 4.62
CA LYS A 252 12.64 3.99 5.94
C LYS A 252 14.02 3.79 6.58
N ASN A 253 14.56 2.57 6.55
CA ASN A 253 15.87 2.30 7.17
C ASN A 253 17.03 2.89 6.39
N THR A 254 16.96 2.90 5.05
CA THR A 254 17.97 3.56 4.21
C THR A 254 18.00 5.08 4.48
N ALA A 255 16.83 5.70 4.60
CA ALA A 255 16.72 7.11 4.99
C ALA A 255 17.28 7.36 6.41
N GLN A 256 16.91 6.53 7.39
CA GLN A 256 17.38 6.66 8.77
C GLN A 256 18.91 6.54 8.89
N GLN A 257 19.54 5.62 8.15
CA GLN A 257 21.00 5.49 8.11
C GLN A 257 21.70 6.73 7.52
N ASN A 258 20.99 7.52 6.71
CA ASN A 258 21.44 8.76 6.11
C ASN A 258 20.97 10.02 6.87
N GLY A 259 20.49 9.86 8.11
CA GLY A 259 20.04 10.98 8.96
C GLY A 259 18.77 11.66 8.46
N LYS A 260 17.94 10.96 7.68
CA LYS A 260 16.65 11.42 7.18
C LYS A 260 15.51 10.63 7.83
N THR A 261 14.27 11.09 7.67
CA THR A 261 13.07 10.39 8.07
C THR A 261 12.08 10.33 6.91
N VAL A 262 11.57 9.13 6.61
CA VAL A 262 10.62 8.92 5.51
C VAL A 262 9.21 8.70 6.04
N THR A 263 8.24 9.31 5.37
CA THR A 263 6.82 9.02 5.58
C THR A 263 6.13 8.57 4.29
N PHE A 264 5.19 7.67 4.47
CA PHE A 264 4.28 7.12 3.47
C PHE A 264 2.85 7.66 3.65
N MET A 265 2.69 8.69 4.49
CA MET A 265 1.38 9.24 4.77
C MET A 265 0.78 9.91 3.51
N PRO A 266 -0.55 9.84 3.31
CA PRO A 266 -1.15 10.28 2.06
C PRO A 266 -0.99 11.78 1.78
N LYS A 267 -0.96 12.62 2.80
CA LYS A 267 -0.88 14.08 2.65
C LYS A 267 -0.06 14.72 3.79
N PRO A 268 1.28 14.73 3.70
CA PRO A 268 2.13 15.40 4.68
C PRO A 268 2.15 16.93 4.53
N ILE A 269 2.00 17.44 3.30
CA ILE A 269 2.12 18.86 2.96
C ILE A 269 0.77 19.39 2.45
N PHE A 270 0.28 20.46 3.09
CA PHE A 270 -0.90 21.19 2.60
C PHE A 270 -0.56 21.94 1.31
N GLN A 271 -1.47 21.91 0.33
CA GLN A 271 -1.32 22.55 -0.98
C GLN A 271 -0.17 22.05 -1.88
N ASP A 272 0.47 20.93 -1.55
CA ASP A 272 1.36 20.21 -2.47
C ASP A 272 0.85 18.79 -2.76
N ASN A 273 1.50 18.04 -3.65
CA ASN A 273 1.06 16.69 -4.01
C ASN A 273 1.07 15.73 -2.81
N GLY A 274 0.09 14.82 -2.78
CA GLY A 274 0.04 13.75 -1.78
C GLY A 274 0.82 12.52 -2.25
N SER A 275 0.94 11.51 -1.39
CA SER A 275 1.51 10.20 -1.72
C SER A 275 0.41 9.18 -2.05
N GLY A 276 0.37 8.69 -3.28
CA GLY A 276 -0.52 7.65 -3.77
C GLY A 276 0.08 6.23 -3.74
N MET A 277 -0.80 5.24 -3.92
CA MET A 277 -0.42 3.85 -4.21
C MET A 277 -1.16 3.38 -5.46
N HIS A 278 -0.75 3.86 -6.63
CA HIS A 278 -1.41 3.48 -7.89
C HIS A 278 -1.23 1.99 -8.12
N THR A 279 -2.33 1.24 -8.13
CA THR A 279 -2.28 -0.22 -8.11
C THR A 279 -2.69 -0.79 -9.46
N HIS A 280 -1.70 -1.24 -10.23
CA HIS A 280 -1.89 -1.91 -11.51
C HIS A 280 -2.31 -3.38 -11.33
N GLN A 281 -3.32 -3.82 -12.07
CA GLN A 281 -3.98 -5.12 -11.88
C GLN A 281 -4.25 -5.81 -13.23
N SER A 282 -4.05 -7.14 -13.28
CA SER A 282 -4.45 -7.98 -14.41
C SER A 282 -4.75 -9.43 -13.99
N LEU A 283 -5.67 -10.09 -14.68
CA LEU A 283 -6.02 -11.49 -14.48
C LEU A 283 -5.50 -12.37 -15.62
N TRP A 284 -4.98 -13.54 -15.28
CA TRP A 284 -4.30 -14.44 -16.21
C TRP A 284 -4.73 -15.89 -16.04
N ARG A 285 -4.83 -16.60 -17.15
CA ARG A 285 -5.12 -18.04 -17.19
C ARG A 285 -4.25 -18.69 -18.26
N ASP A 286 -3.64 -19.83 -17.95
CA ASP A 286 -2.80 -20.57 -18.91
C ASP A 286 -1.73 -19.67 -19.59
N ASP A 287 -1.11 -18.75 -18.83
CA ASP A 287 -0.15 -17.73 -19.30
C ASP A 287 -0.70 -16.70 -20.32
N GLU A 288 -2.02 -16.60 -20.48
CA GLU A 288 -2.68 -15.58 -21.29
C GLU A 288 -3.30 -14.47 -20.44
N ASN A 289 -3.13 -13.22 -20.86
CA ASN A 289 -3.71 -12.06 -20.19
C ASN A 289 -5.19 -11.90 -20.58
N LEU A 290 -6.08 -12.11 -19.63
CA LEU A 290 -7.52 -12.05 -19.85
C LEU A 290 -8.05 -10.62 -20.03
N PHE A 291 -7.24 -9.60 -19.75
CA PHE A 291 -7.66 -8.20 -19.83
C PHE A 291 -7.51 -7.59 -21.21
N PHE A 292 -6.88 -8.28 -22.17
CA PHE A 292 -6.66 -7.75 -23.51
C PHE A 292 -7.75 -8.19 -24.49
N ASP A 293 -8.23 -7.24 -25.29
CA ASP A 293 -8.99 -7.46 -26.52
C ASP A 293 -8.64 -6.34 -27.50
N GLU A 294 -8.25 -6.67 -28.72
CA GLU A 294 -7.86 -5.68 -29.72
C GLU A 294 -9.01 -4.73 -30.11
N MET A 295 -10.26 -5.20 -30.04
CA MET A 295 -11.45 -4.49 -30.50
C MET A 295 -12.11 -3.63 -29.41
N GLY A 296 -11.78 -3.86 -28.14
CA GLY A 296 -12.37 -3.15 -27.02
C GLY A 296 -11.87 -1.70 -26.88
N TYR A 297 -12.64 -0.87 -26.19
CA TYR A 297 -12.18 0.48 -25.81
C TYR A 297 -10.84 0.39 -25.07
N ALA A 298 -9.86 1.21 -25.46
CA ALA A 298 -8.49 1.15 -24.93
C ALA A 298 -7.83 -0.25 -24.96
N GLN A 299 -8.31 -1.13 -25.85
CA GLN A 299 -7.90 -2.53 -26.01
C GLN A 299 -8.10 -3.40 -24.76
N ILE A 300 -9.19 -3.18 -24.02
CA ILE A 300 -9.59 -4.02 -22.89
C ILE A 300 -10.68 -5.00 -23.30
N SER A 301 -10.64 -6.22 -22.76
CA SER A 301 -11.70 -7.21 -22.94
C SER A 301 -12.95 -6.89 -22.11
N ASP A 302 -14.05 -7.60 -22.38
CA ASP A 302 -15.25 -7.59 -21.52
C ASP A 302 -14.90 -7.98 -20.08
N MET A 303 -13.99 -8.94 -19.88
CA MET A 303 -13.49 -9.34 -18.57
C MET A 303 -12.90 -8.15 -17.80
N ALA A 304 -12.00 -7.40 -18.45
CA ALA A 304 -11.42 -6.20 -17.85
C ALA A 304 -12.47 -5.10 -17.61
N ARG A 305 -13.41 -4.91 -18.55
CA ARG A 305 -14.50 -3.93 -18.41
C ARG A 305 -15.37 -4.24 -17.20
N TYR A 306 -15.79 -5.50 -17.02
CA TYR A 306 -16.57 -5.92 -15.86
C TYR A 306 -15.79 -5.87 -14.55
N TYR A 307 -14.50 -6.21 -14.59
CA TYR A 307 -13.62 -6.05 -13.43
C TYR A 307 -13.53 -4.59 -12.98
N ILE A 308 -13.38 -3.65 -13.93
CA ILE A 308 -13.43 -2.21 -13.66
C ILE A 308 -14.80 -1.80 -13.12
N GLY A 309 -15.89 -2.33 -13.67
CA GLY A 309 -17.25 -2.11 -13.17
C GLY A 309 -17.39 -2.47 -11.70
N GLY A 310 -16.88 -3.63 -11.29
CA GLY A 310 -16.84 -4.04 -9.89
C GLY A 310 -16.00 -3.13 -8.99
N LEU A 311 -14.79 -2.76 -9.44
CA LEU A 311 -13.94 -1.81 -8.72
C LEU A 311 -14.65 -0.46 -8.49
N LEU A 312 -15.31 0.09 -9.51
CA LEU A 312 -15.98 1.38 -9.41
C LEU A 312 -17.29 1.30 -8.60
N ALA A 313 -18.04 0.20 -8.72
CA ALA A 313 -19.26 -0.03 -7.96
C ALA A 313 -18.99 -0.11 -6.46
N HIS A 314 -17.95 -0.84 -6.06
CA HIS A 314 -17.58 -1.05 -4.66
C HIS A 314 -16.54 -0.05 -4.14
N ALA A 315 -16.08 0.92 -4.95
CA ALA A 315 -15.06 1.88 -4.56
C ALA A 315 -15.33 2.57 -3.20
N PRO A 316 -16.57 3.00 -2.87
CA PRO A 316 -16.86 3.54 -1.53
C PRO A 316 -16.47 2.61 -0.38
N ALA A 317 -16.78 1.31 -0.47
CA ALA A 317 -16.41 0.31 0.53
C ALA A 317 -14.93 -0.09 0.44
N LEU A 318 -14.39 -0.23 -0.77
CA LEU A 318 -12.97 -0.58 -1.01
C LEU A 318 -12.01 0.40 -0.36
N LEU A 319 -12.35 1.70 -0.37
CA LEU A 319 -11.49 2.73 0.21
C LEU A 319 -11.39 2.65 1.72
N ALA A 320 -12.29 1.93 2.41
CA ALA A 320 -12.10 1.58 3.81
C ALA A 320 -10.84 0.71 4.03
N PHE A 321 -10.35 0.00 3.01
CA PHE A 321 -9.08 -0.74 3.04
C PHE A 321 -7.97 -0.06 2.21
N GLY A 322 -8.31 0.56 1.07
CA GLY A 322 -7.35 1.17 0.14
C GLY A 322 -6.88 2.58 0.51
N ALA A 323 -7.72 3.35 1.22
CA ALA A 323 -7.44 4.71 1.69
C ALA A 323 -7.85 4.88 3.16
N PRO A 324 -7.30 4.06 4.08
CA PRO A 324 -8.01 3.71 5.32
C PRO A 324 -7.71 4.64 6.50
N THR A 325 -7.26 5.88 6.25
CA THR A 325 -6.91 6.81 7.33
C THR A 325 -7.62 8.15 7.15
N THR A 326 -7.73 8.93 8.21
CA THR A 326 -8.26 10.30 8.11
C THR A 326 -7.39 11.20 7.22
N ASN A 327 -6.07 10.93 7.12
CA ASN A 327 -5.14 11.68 6.27
C ASN A 327 -5.31 11.33 4.78
N SER A 328 -5.81 10.14 4.44
CA SER A 328 -6.18 9.76 3.06
C SER A 328 -7.13 10.75 2.41
N TYR A 329 -8.10 11.26 3.18
CA TYR A 329 -9.10 12.22 2.71
C TYR A 329 -8.62 13.69 2.75
N ARG A 330 -7.35 13.91 3.11
CA ARG A 330 -6.63 15.16 2.80
C ARG A 330 -5.91 15.08 1.46
N ARG A 331 -5.65 13.86 0.95
CA ARG A 331 -5.15 13.61 -0.41
C ARG A 331 -6.29 13.57 -1.43
N LEU A 332 -7.37 12.83 -1.16
CA LEU A 332 -8.53 12.64 -2.05
C LEU A 332 -9.43 13.88 -2.11
N VAL A 333 -8.86 15.00 -2.58
CA VAL A 333 -9.54 16.27 -2.81
C VAL A 333 -9.21 16.78 -4.22
N PRO A 334 -10.06 17.61 -4.85
CA PRO A 334 -9.78 18.17 -6.18
C PRO A 334 -8.43 18.92 -6.25
N GLY A 335 -7.73 18.86 -7.39
CA GLY A 335 -6.60 19.76 -7.73
C GLY A 335 -5.16 19.26 -7.48
N TYR A 336 -4.95 17.99 -7.12
CA TYR A 336 -3.61 17.43 -6.79
C TYR A 336 -3.32 16.07 -7.44
N GLU A 337 -3.81 15.84 -8.66
CA GLU A 337 -3.77 14.53 -9.36
C GLU A 337 -4.42 13.36 -8.57
N ALA A 338 -5.17 13.69 -7.51
CA ALA A 338 -5.91 12.71 -6.73
C ALA A 338 -7.20 12.31 -7.47
N PRO A 339 -7.44 11.00 -7.64
CA PRO A 339 -8.57 10.48 -8.40
C PRO A 339 -9.80 10.36 -7.50
N ILE A 340 -10.67 11.35 -7.60
CA ILE A 340 -11.92 11.38 -6.83
C ILE A 340 -13.14 10.96 -7.66
N ASN A 341 -13.00 10.89 -8.98
CA ASN A 341 -14.11 10.66 -9.90
C ASN A 341 -14.23 9.17 -10.23
N LEU A 342 -15.38 8.56 -9.93
CA LEU A 342 -15.70 7.14 -10.15
C LEU A 342 -15.99 6.84 -11.63
N VAL A 343 -14.98 7.09 -12.45
CA VAL A 343 -14.99 6.82 -13.88
C VAL A 343 -13.71 6.07 -14.25
N TYR A 344 -13.74 5.49 -15.44
CA TYR A 344 -12.55 4.94 -16.07
C TYR A 344 -12.22 5.68 -17.36
N SER A 345 -10.94 5.76 -17.70
CA SER A 345 -10.50 6.40 -18.93
C SER A 345 -9.07 5.97 -19.29
N GLN A 346 -8.78 5.92 -20.59
CA GLN A 346 -7.42 5.75 -21.08
C GLN A 346 -6.60 7.02 -20.81
N ARG A 347 -5.35 6.88 -20.37
CA ARG A 347 -4.40 7.97 -20.11
C ARG A 347 -4.77 8.98 -19.00
N ASN A 348 -6.03 9.13 -18.64
CA ASN A 348 -6.50 10.18 -17.75
C ASN A 348 -6.13 9.91 -16.28
N ARG A 349 -5.27 10.76 -15.71
CA ARG A 349 -4.79 10.64 -14.33
C ARG A 349 -5.82 11.08 -13.27
N SER A 350 -6.89 11.76 -13.69
CA SER A 350 -7.97 12.22 -12.80
C SER A 350 -9.08 11.17 -12.57
N ALA A 351 -9.04 10.05 -13.32
CA ALA A 351 -9.98 8.94 -13.19
C ALA A 351 -9.54 7.95 -12.08
N CYS A 352 -10.49 7.35 -11.37
CA CYS A 352 -10.21 6.29 -10.39
C CYS A 352 -9.59 5.05 -11.03
N ALA A 353 -10.09 4.63 -12.19
CA ALA A 353 -9.57 3.50 -12.95
C ALA A 353 -8.95 4.00 -14.27
N ARG A 354 -7.62 4.08 -14.33
CA ARG A 354 -6.89 4.46 -15.53
C ARG A 354 -6.50 3.23 -16.33
N ILE A 355 -6.53 3.33 -17.66
CA ILE A 355 -5.97 2.31 -18.57
C ILE A 355 -4.66 2.84 -19.17
N PRO A 356 -3.50 2.30 -18.77
CA PRO A 356 -2.22 2.66 -19.37
C PRO A 356 -2.14 2.23 -20.84
N VAL A 357 -1.59 3.11 -21.69
CA VAL A 357 -1.45 2.88 -23.16
C VAL A 357 0.00 2.98 -23.64
N TYR A 358 0.97 2.90 -22.73
CA TYR A 358 2.41 2.95 -23.06
C TYR A 358 2.84 1.80 -23.98
N PHE A 359 2.18 0.64 -23.85
CA PHE A 359 2.46 -0.56 -24.63
C PHE A 359 1.17 -1.13 -25.21
N LYS A 360 1.25 -1.61 -26.45
CA LYS A 360 0.13 -2.24 -27.17
C LYS A 360 0.14 -3.77 -27.10
N THR A 361 1.09 -4.37 -26.38
CA THR A 361 1.20 -5.82 -26.29
C THR A 361 0.11 -6.38 -25.37
N PRO A 362 -0.47 -7.56 -25.69
CA PRO A 362 -1.46 -8.20 -24.84
C PRO A 362 -0.98 -8.38 -23.39
N ALA A 363 0.28 -8.79 -23.23
CA ALA A 363 0.89 -9.02 -21.92
C ALA A 363 1.00 -7.75 -21.03
N ALA A 364 0.99 -6.54 -21.61
CA ALA A 364 1.11 -5.31 -20.84
C ALA A 364 -0.25 -4.70 -20.43
N LYS A 365 -1.36 -5.25 -20.93
CA LYS A 365 -2.70 -4.70 -20.69
C LYS A 365 -3.12 -4.90 -19.23
N ARG A 366 -3.60 -3.83 -18.60
CA ARG A 366 -3.95 -3.79 -17.18
C ARG A 366 -4.85 -2.59 -16.89
N VAL A 367 -5.51 -2.62 -15.74
CA VAL A 367 -6.14 -1.45 -15.12
C VAL A 367 -5.22 -0.91 -14.03
N GLU A 368 -5.18 0.40 -13.87
CA GLU A 368 -4.50 1.10 -12.79
C GLU A 368 -5.56 1.75 -11.89
N PHE A 369 -5.75 1.21 -10.69
CA PHE A 369 -6.65 1.82 -9.69
C PHE A 369 -5.87 2.79 -8.83
N ARG A 370 -6.16 4.10 -8.96
CA ARG A 370 -5.29 5.19 -8.46
C ARG A 370 -5.68 5.73 -7.09
N SER A 371 -6.90 5.42 -6.64
CA SER A 371 -7.44 5.93 -5.37
C SER A 371 -6.71 5.44 -4.11
N PRO A 372 -6.18 4.19 -4.05
CA PRO A 372 -5.43 3.73 -2.89
C PRO A 372 -4.22 4.60 -2.56
N ASP A 373 -3.77 4.54 -1.31
CA ASP A 373 -2.58 5.22 -0.83
C ASP A 373 -1.70 4.31 0.05
N PRO A 374 -0.43 4.67 0.28
CA PRO A 374 0.50 3.80 0.98
C PRO A 374 0.24 3.68 2.48
N SER A 375 -0.80 4.33 3.03
CA SER A 375 -1.19 4.11 4.42
C SER A 375 -1.96 2.80 4.63
N CYS A 376 -2.39 2.15 3.55
CA CYS A 376 -3.12 0.90 3.65
C CYS A 376 -2.26 -0.29 4.10
N ASN A 377 -2.95 -1.30 4.63
CA ASN A 377 -2.45 -2.67 4.70
C ASN A 377 -2.55 -3.29 3.29
N PRO A 378 -1.43 -3.53 2.58
CA PRO A 378 -1.46 -3.97 1.18
C PRO A 378 -2.10 -5.36 1.02
N TYR A 379 -2.00 -6.22 2.02
CA TYR A 379 -2.62 -7.54 1.97
C TYR A 379 -4.15 -7.42 1.90
N LEU A 380 -4.74 -6.59 2.77
CA LEU A 380 -6.19 -6.37 2.80
C LEU A 380 -6.65 -5.59 1.57
N ALA A 381 -5.92 -4.52 1.20
CA ALA A 381 -6.30 -3.67 0.09
C ALA A 381 -6.33 -4.45 -1.23
N PHE A 382 -5.30 -5.24 -1.54
CA PHE A 382 -5.26 -6.03 -2.78
C PHE A 382 -6.31 -7.14 -2.78
N SER A 383 -6.53 -7.83 -1.65
CA SER A 383 -7.60 -8.82 -1.54
C SER A 383 -8.98 -8.21 -1.76
N ALA A 384 -9.26 -7.05 -1.16
CA ALA A 384 -10.54 -6.37 -1.33
C ALA A 384 -10.74 -5.94 -2.79
N MET A 385 -9.72 -5.34 -3.43
CA MET A 385 -9.76 -4.98 -4.85
C MET A 385 -10.01 -6.20 -5.74
N LEU A 386 -9.35 -7.33 -5.46
CA LEU A 386 -9.56 -8.57 -6.20
C LEU A 386 -11.01 -9.02 -6.14
N LEU A 387 -11.58 -9.10 -4.93
CA LEU A 387 -12.95 -9.55 -4.72
C LEU A 387 -13.98 -8.62 -5.37
N ALA A 388 -13.79 -7.30 -5.29
CA ALA A 388 -14.65 -6.35 -5.99
C ALA A 388 -14.60 -6.54 -7.51
N GLY A 389 -13.40 -6.70 -8.08
CA GLY A 389 -13.28 -6.96 -9.50
C GLY A 389 -13.89 -8.31 -9.93
N LEU A 390 -13.75 -9.36 -9.10
CA LEU A 390 -14.39 -10.66 -9.35
C LEU A 390 -15.91 -10.60 -9.24
N ASP A 391 -16.47 -9.84 -8.31
CA ASP A 391 -17.91 -9.60 -8.23
C ASP A 391 -18.41 -8.90 -9.50
N GLY A 392 -17.67 -7.88 -9.95
CA GLY A 392 -17.90 -7.21 -11.23
C GLY A 392 -17.98 -8.19 -12.41
N VAL A 393 -17.03 -9.11 -12.52
CA VAL A 393 -17.01 -10.16 -13.54
C VAL A 393 -18.19 -11.13 -13.40
N LYS A 394 -18.46 -11.61 -12.19
CA LYS A 394 -19.53 -12.58 -11.89
C LYS A 394 -20.91 -12.02 -12.24
N ASN A 395 -21.14 -10.75 -11.89
CA ASN A 395 -22.42 -10.07 -12.06
C ASN A 395 -22.50 -9.24 -13.36
N LYS A 396 -21.42 -9.22 -14.16
CA LYS A 396 -21.30 -8.42 -15.40
C LYS A 396 -21.64 -6.95 -15.17
N ILE A 397 -21.09 -6.38 -14.10
CA ILE A 397 -21.31 -4.98 -13.72
C ILE A 397 -20.68 -4.09 -14.78
N GLU A 398 -21.50 -3.33 -15.50
CA GLU A 398 -20.99 -2.37 -16.49
C GLU A 398 -20.52 -1.08 -15.78
N PRO A 399 -19.28 -0.63 -16.01
CA PRO A 399 -18.84 0.68 -15.54
C PRO A 399 -19.59 1.80 -16.29
N PRO A 400 -19.70 3.01 -15.71
CA PRO A 400 -20.18 4.18 -16.44
C PRO A 400 -19.35 4.42 -17.71
N ASP A 401 -19.95 5.02 -18.74
CA ASP A 401 -19.24 5.35 -19.99
C ASP A 401 -17.92 6.11 -19.71
N PRO A 402 -16.84 5.79 -20.44
CA PRO A 402 -15.54 6.40 -20.19
C PRO A 402 -15.56 7.89 -20.54
N ILE A 403 -14.89 8.71 -19.73
CA ILE A 403 -14.79 10.15 -19.93
C ILE A 403 -13.35 10.53 -20.28
N ASP A 404 -13.10 10.75 -21.57
CA ASP A 404 -11.80 11.15 -22.13
C ASP A 404 -11.64 12.69 -22.19
N LYS A 405 -12.01 13.37 -21.10
CA LYS A 405 -11.82 14.82 -20.89
C LYS A 405 -11.03 15.05 -19.61
N ASP A 406 -10.43 16.23 -19.45
CA ASP A 406 -9.93 16.65 -18.14
C ASP A 406 -11.13 16.76 -17.18
N LEU A 407 -11.16 15.91 -16.15
CA LEU A 407 -12.29 15.85 -15.23
C LEU A 407 -12.30 17.05 -14.26
N TYR A 408 -11.20 17.78 -14.14
CA TYR A 408 -11.14 18.99 -13.31
C TYR A 408 -11.75 20.21 -14.01
N ASP A 409 -11.79 20.20 -15.35
CA ASP A 409 -12.30 21.30 -16.19
C ASP A 409 -13.68 21.01 -16.79
N LEU A 410 -14.40 19.99 -16.29
CA LEU A 410 -15.76 19.71 -16.73
C LEU A 410 -16.70 20.87 -16.37
N PRO A 411 -17.63 21.27 -17.26
CA PRO A 411 -18.70 22.18 -16.92
C PRO A 411 -19.45 21.69 -15.66
N PRO A 412 -19.90 22.58 -14.75
CA PRO A 412 -20.53 22.18 -13.50
C PRO A 412 -21.71 21.19 -13.66
N GLU A 413 -22.47 21.32 -14.74
CA GLU A 413 -23.57 20.41 -15.09
C GLU A 413 -23.06 18.99 -15.42
N GLU A 414 -22.01 18.86 -16.23
CA GLU A 414 -21.39 17.56 -16.55
C GLU A 414 -20.71 16.96 -15.31
N ALA A 415 -20.00 17.77 -14.53
CA ALA A 415 -19.32 17.35 -13.31
C ALA A 415 -20.29 16.80 -12.25
N SER A 416 -21.50 17.39 -12.14
CA SER A 416 -22.52 16.94 -11.18
C SER A 416 -23.06 15.53 -11.44
N ASN A 417 -22.91 15.02 -12.67
CA ASN A 417 -23.33 13.67 -13.05
C ASN A 417 -22.25 12.62 -12.78
N VAL A 418 -21.01 13.05 -12.47
CA VAL A 418 -19.91 12.15 -12.17
C VAL A 418 -19.93 11.82 -10.69
N LYS A 419 -20.23 10.56 -10.36
CA LYS A 419 -20.15 10.07 -8.98
C LYS A 419 -18.71 10.21 -8.48
N GLN A 420 -18.56 10.63 -7.22
CA GLN A 420 -17.27 10.76 -6.57
C GLN A 420 -17.09 9.71 -5.47
N VAL A 421 -15.84 9.42 -5.14
CA VAL A 421 -15.49 8.67 -3.95
C VAL A 421 -15.92 9.44 -2.70
N PRO A 422 -16.21 8.75 -1.57
CA PRO A 422 -16.52 9.42 -0.32
C PRO A 422 -15.40 10.35 0.14
N GLY A 423 -15.78 11.45 0.80
CA GLY A 423 -14.88 12.54 1.18
C GLY A 423 -14.28 12.41 2.58
N SER A 424 -14.61 11.34 3.32
CA SER A 424 -14.10 11.13 4.67
C SER A 424 -13.96 9.65 5.04
N LEU A 425 -13.15 9.38 6.08
CA LEU A 425 -12.99 8.04 6.65
C LEU A 425 -14.33 7.52 7.19
N GLU A 426 -15.14 8.37 7.81
CA GLU A 426 -16.45 8.00 8.34
C GLU A 426 -17.38 7.49 7.24
N GLU A 427 -17.45 8.18 6.10
CA GLU A 427 -18.31 7.80 4.99
C GLU A 427 -17.90 6.45 4.37
N VAL A 428 -16.60 6.16 4.21
CA VAL A 428 -16.19 4.84 3.68
C VAL A 428 -16.41 3.71 4.67
N LEU A 429 -16.29 3.96 5.98
CA LEU A 429 -16.57 2.94 6.99
C LEU A 429 -18.07 2.61 7.00
N ASN A 430 -18.93 3.62 6.86
CA ASN A 430 -20.36 3.40 6.71
C ASN A 430 -20.70 2.69 5.38
N ALA A 431 -19.99 3.02 4.30
CA ALA A 431 -20.14 2.32 3.02
C ALA A 431 -19.72 0.84 3.12
N LEU A 432 -18.60 0.55 3.80
CA LEU A 432 -18.16 -0.83 4.07
C LEU A 432 -19.18 -1.60 4.91
N GLU A 433 -19.69 -0.98 5.98
CA GLU A 433 -20.72 -1.60 6.82
C GLU A 433 -21.99 -1.93 6.01
N ALA A 434 -22.37 -1.07 5.06
CA ALA A 434 -23.53 -1.28 4.19
C ALA A 434 -23.28 -2.24 3.01
N ASP A 435 -22.05 -2.32 2.50
CA ASP A 435 -21.67 -3.08 1.30
C ASP A 435 -20.35 -3.82 1.50
N HIS A 436 -20.42 -5.01 2.11
CA HIS A 436 -19.27 -5.91 2.29
C HIS A 436 -19.55 -7.36 1.89
N SER A 437 -20.71 -7.66 1.29
CA SER A 437 -21.07 -9.03 0.91
C SER A 437 -20.08 -9.64 -0.08
N PHE A 438 -19.60 -8.84 -1.03
CA PHE A 438 -18.58 -9.25 -2.01
C PHE A 438 -17.25 -9.66 -1.36
N LEU A 439 -16.92 -9.13 -0.18
CA LEU A 439 -15.71 -9.48 0.56
C LEU A 439 -15.81 -10.86 1.25
N LEU A 440 -17.03 -11.29 1.57
CA LEU A 440 -17.29 -12.55 2.28
C LEU A 440 -17.27 -13.77 1.34
N GLU A 441 -17.28 -13.56 0.03
CA GLU A 441 -17.22 -14.63 -0.97
C GLU A 441 -15.96 -15.50 -0.76
N GLY A 442 -16.16 -16.82 -0.78
CA GLY A 442 -15.08 -17.79 -0.55
C GLY A 442 -14.51 -17.81 0.87
N GLY A 443 -15.10 -17.08 1.83
CA GLY A 443 -14.55 -16.94 3.18
C GLY A 443 -13.19 -16.24 3.22
N VAL A 444 -12.89 -15.41 2.20
CA VAL A 444 -11.63 -14.67 2.10
C VAL A 444 -11.54 -13.64 3.22
N PHE A 445 -12.51 -12.72 3.29
CA PHE A 445 -12.81 -12.00 4.51
C PHE A 445 -13.91 -12.74 5.26
N THR A 446 -13.87 -12.62 6.58
CA THR A 446 -14.91 -13.16 7.48
C THR A 446 -15.60 -11.99 8.17
N PRO A 447 -16.84 -12.17 8.68
CA PRO A 447 -17.55 -11.10 9.37
C PRO A 447 -16.74 -10.49 10.52
N ASP A 448 -16.02 -11.30 11.29
CA ASP A 448 -15.18 -10.83 12.41
C ASP A 448 -14.04 -9.90 11.94
N VAL A 449 -13.49 -10.10 10.75
CA VAL A 449 -12.47 -9.20 10.18
C VAL A 449 -13.08 -7.83 9.87
N ILE A 450 -14.27 -7.81 9.27
CA ILE A 450 -14.97 -6.58 8.90
C ILE A 450 -15.39 -5.81 10.16
N GLU A 451 -16.00 -6.50 11.12
CA GLU A 451 -16.44 -5.93 12.40
C GLU A 451 -15.25 -5.34 13.18
N THR A 452 -14.17 -6.12 13.34
CA THR A 452 -12.95 -5.66 14.03
C THR A 452 -12.33 -4.46 13.33
N TRP A 453 -12.31 -4.45 11.99
CA TRP A 453 -11.81 -3.32 11.21
C TRP A 453 -12.61 -2.04 11.44
N LEU A 454 -13.95 -2.14 11.35
CA LEU A 454 -14.85 -1.01 11.56
C LEU A 454 -14.70 -0.45 12.97
N GLU A 455 -14.71 -1.31 13.99
CA GLU A 455 -14.55 -0.89 15.38
C GLU A 455 -13.20 -0.20 15.62
N TYR A 456 -12.11 -0.83 15.16
CA TYR A 456 -10.77 -0.28 15.33
C TYR A 456 -10.66 1.10 14.66
N LYS A 457 -11.11 1.24 13.41
CA LYS A 457 -11.01 2.49 12.66
C LYS A 457 -11.87 3.60 13.25
N ARG A 458 -13.09 3.29 13.71
CA ARG A 458 -13.96 4.26 14.37
C ARG A 458 -13.34 4.78 15.67
N THR A 459 -12.92 3.87 16.56
CA THR A 459 -12.50 4.22 17.93
C THR A 459 -11.05 4.71 18.04
N ARG A 460 -10.12 4.11 17.28
CA ARG A 460 -8.68 4.35 17.38
C ARG A 460 -8.16 5.40 16.41
N GLU A 461 -8.90 5.72 15.35
CA GLU A 461 -8.45 6.70 14.34
C GLU A 461 -9.47 7.83 14.14
N LEU A 462 -10.70 7.53 13.73
CA LEU A 462 -11.71 8.55 13.42
C LEU A 462 -12.02 9.41 14.65
N ASP A 463 -12.40 8.78 15.78
CA ASP A 463 -12.73 9.50 17.01
C ASP A 463 -11.54 10.25 17.58
N GLN A 464 -10.33 9.70 17.41
CA GLN A 464 -9.13 10.37 17.90
C GLN A 464 -8.89 11.69 17.15
N VAL A 465 -9.18 11.77 15.86
CA VAL A 465 -9.08 13.04 15.12
C VAL A 465 -10.29 13.92 15.38
N ARG A 466 -11.51 13.36 15.34
CA ARG A 466 -12.77 14.11 15.45
C ARG A 466 -12.92 14.89 16.75
N LEU A 467 -12.41 14.36 17.87
CA LEU A 467 -12.57 14.96 19.19
C LEU A 467 -11.53 16.02 19.54
N ARG A 468 -10.49 16.20 18.71
CA ARG A 468 -9.38 17.11 19.00
C ARG A 468 -9.49 18.38 18.14
N PRO A 469 -9.57 19.59 18.75
CA PRO A 469 -9.67 20.84 17.99
C PRO A 469 -8.52 21.01 16.98
N HIS A 470 -8.85 21.37 15.75
CA HIS A 470 -7.86 21.59 14.71
C HIS A 470 -7.23 23.00 14.83
N PRO A 471 -5.91 23.20 14.62
CA PRO A 471 -5.27 24.52 14.74
C PRO A 471 -5.95 25.63 13.94
N TRP A 472 -6.48 25.30 12.75
CA TRP A 472 -7.22 26.25 11.91
C TRP A 472 -8.56 26.72 12.50
N GLU A 473 -9.18 25.94 13.41
CA GLU A 473 -10.42 26.36 14.09
C GLU A 473 -10.20 27.60 14.97
N PHE A 474 -9.01 27.77 15.55
CA PHE A 474 -8.67 28.98 16.31
C PHE A 474 -8.60 30.21 15.41
N ALA A 475 -8.10 30.07 14.18
CA ALA A 475 -8.09 31.18 13.22
C ALA A 475 -9.50 31.57 12.75
N LEU A 476 -10.44 30.62 12.74
CA LEU A 476 -11.82 30.83 12.30
C LEU A 476 -12.76 31.32 13.41
N TYR A 477 -12.54 30.85 14.64
CA TYR A 477 -13.57 30.87 15.68
C TYR A 477 -13.10 31.44 17.04
N TYR A 478 -11.84 31.85 17.19
CA TYR A 478 -11.35 32.38 18.47
C TYR A 478 -12.01 33.71 18.86
N ASP A 479 -12.44 34.51 17.89
CA ASP A 479 -12.96 35.87 18.05
C ASP A 479 -14.49 35.99 17.86
N ILE A 480 -15.24 34.87 17.91
CA ILE A 480 -16.72 34.86 17.81
C ILE A 480 -17.39 35.68 18.92
#